data_AF-A0A5K1K2S0-F1
#
_entry.id   AF-A0A5K1K2S0-F1
#
_cell.length_a   1.000
_cell.length_b   1.000
_cell.length_c   1.000
_cell.angle_alpha   90.00
_cell.angle_beta   90.00
_cell.angle_gamma   90.00
#
_symmetry.space_group_name_H-M   'P 1'
#
loop_
_entity.id
_entity.type
_entity.pdbx_description
1 polymer ?
#
loop_
_entity_poly.entity_id
_entity_poly.type
_entity_poly.pdbx_seq_one_letter_code
_entity_poly.pdbx_strand_id
1 'polypeptide(L)'
;MAATALALYKNAAASWDAPCFEVDTMLIKIASLACTLCLAAVSASSSTRAPLVRLDDATVIGFTEGTSTSFLGIPFAQPPVGKLRLQLPQPVARYSGIINATTFGNQCIQQITAQPIFPASLPPEIPPFVATLAELVDVPQSEDCLNINVIVPAGTRPGDSLPVAAWIYGGGFQVGSNAVRPGAVIVNRSIELGTPVIYVSMNYRLNAFGFLGGSEIQKAGLGNLGLHDQREALRWVQKHISAFGGDPSKVTIWGQSAGSHSVALQMITNGGDTEGLFRAGWMESGSAPPTGSILKLQPTFDYIVSETG
;
A
#
# COMPACT_ATOMS: atom_id res chain seq x y z
N MET A 1 39.32 13.61 10.02
CA MET A 1 40.07 14.87 10.20
C MET A 1 39.00 15.95 10.35
N ALA A 2 38.59 16.27 11.58
CA ALA A 2 39.24 17.25 12.47
C ALA A 2 38.97 18.69 12.03
N ALA A 3 38.05 19.36 12.76
CA ALA A 3 38.02 20.77 13.21
C ALA A 3 38.20 21.89 12.16
N THR A 4 37.60 23.08 12.25
CA THR A 4 37.21 23.95 13.38
C THR A 4 36.20 24.98 12.79
N ALA A 5 35.04 25.35 13.34
CA ALA A 5 34.79 26.28 14.46
C ALA A 5 35.70 27.54 14.47
N LEU A 6 35.29 28.77 14.82
CA LEU A 6 33.98 29.45 14.97
C LEU A 6 34.29 30.95 15.22
N ALA A 7 33.42 31.88 14.81
CA ALA A 7 33.43 33.33 15.19
C ALA A 7 34.62 34.18 14.66
N LEU A 8 34.47 35.46 14.31
CA LEU A 8 33.95 36.54 15.15
C LEU A 8 33.31 37.70 14.37
N TYR A 9 32.11 38.07 14.78
CA TYR A 9 31.54 39.41 14.62
C TYR A 9 32.43 40.46 15.33
N LYS A 10 32.84 41.54 14.65
CA LYS A 10 32.90 42.92 15.20
C LYS A 10 33.47 43.97 14.23
N ASN A 11 32.92 45.18 14.35
CA ASN A 11 33.53 46.48 14.09
C ASN A 11 33.94 46.86 12.64
N ALA A 12 33.10 47.67 12.00
CA ALA A 12 33.54 48.86 11.27
C ALA A 12 32.42 49.91 11.23
N ALA A 13 32.51 50.93 12.09
CA ALA A 13 31.70 52.14 12.03
C ALA A 13 32.60 53.36 12.30
N ALA A 14 32.67 54.27 11.32
CA ALA A 14 33.32 55.59 11.37
C ALA A 14 32.78 56.36 10.15
N SER A 15 31.84 57.31 10.34
CA SER A 15 32.08 58.77 10.40
C SER A 15 32.43 59.38 9.03
N TRP A 16 31.99 60.57 8.61
CA TRP A 16 31.47 61.78 9.30
C TRP A 16 30.32 62.37 8.41
N ASP A 17 29.51 63.38 8.76
CA ASP A 17 29.42 64.27 9.92
C ASP A 17 27.97 64.84 10.07
N ALA A 18 27.75 65.82 10.96
CA ALA A 18 26.54 66.64 11.16
C ALA A 18 26.88 68.16 11.01
N PRO A 19 26.10 69.18 11.46
CA PRO A 19 24.71 69.22 11.97
C PRO A 19 23.84 70.39 11.40
N CYS A 20 22.57 70.54 11.87
CA CYS A 20 22.05 71.76 12.53
C CYS A 20 20.52 71.78 12.80
N PHE A 21 20.18 71.94 14.09
CA PHE A 21 19.06 72.67 14.72
C PHE A 21 17.56 72.35 14.51
N GLU A 22 16.84 72.62 15.59
CA GLU A 22 15.39 72.65 15.86
C GLU A 22 14.68 73.79 15.07
N VAL A 23 13.36 74.04 15.03
CA VAL A 23 12.27 73.80 16.00
C VAL A 23 10.87 73.81 15.32
N ASP A 24 9.91 73.10 15.94
CA ASP A 24 8.49 73.46 16.18
C ASP A 24 7.38 73.78 15.13
N THR A 25 6.18 73.31 15.51
CA THR A 25 4.80 73.86 15.33
C THR A 25 3.92 73.65 14.06
N MET A 26 2.73 73.07 14.35
CA MET A 26 1.36 73.34 13.86
C MET A 26 0.91 73.23 12.37
N LEU A 27 -0.06 72.31 12.17
CA LEU A 27 -1.36 72.45 11.46
C LEU A 27 -1.45 73.11 10.06
N ILE A 28 -2.06 72.42 9.07
CA ILE A 28 -3.21 72.91 8.24
C ILE A 28 -3.75 71.85 7.21
N LYS A 29 -5.04 71.51 7.38
CA LYS A 29 -6.15 71.21 6.43
C LYS A 29 -6.02 70.36 5.11
N ILE A 30 -6.74 69.22 5.12
CA ILE A 30 -7.89 68.81 4.24
C ILE A 30 -7.71 68.45 2.73
N ALA A 31 -8.27 67.28 2.36
CA ALA A 31 -8.70 66.77 1.03
C ALA A 31 -7.62 66.39 0.00
N SER A 32 -7.81 65.42 -0.93
CA SER A 32 -9.03 64.67 -1.32
C SER A 32 -8.73 63.29 -1.95
N LEU A 33 -9.65 62.35 -1.73
CA LEU A 33 -10.13 61.31 -2.67
C LEU A 33 -9.09 60.42 -3.40
N ALA A 34 -8.68 59.32 -2.76
CA ALA A 34 -8.22 58.11 -3.44
C ALA A 34 -9.12 56.93 -3.03
N CYS A 35 -10.16 56.65 -3.82
CA CYS A 35 -11.04 55.51 -3.59
C CYS A 35 -10.36 54.23 -4.11
N THR A 36 -9.55 53.60 -3.27
CA THR A 36 -8.81 52.39 -3.62
C THR A 36 -9.77 51.22 -3.77
N LEU A 37 -10.12 50.90 -5.01
CA LEU A 37 -10.95 49.75 -5.36
C LEU A 37 -10.14 48.45 -5.22
N CYS A 38 -9.86 48.04 -3.99
CA CYS A 38 -9.32 46.72 -3.70
C CYS A 38 -10.37 45.65 -3.99
N LEU A 39 -10.51 45.25 -5.26
CA LEU A 39 -11.03 43.93 -5.57
C LEU A 39 -10.05 42.91 -4.99
N ALA A 40 -10.35 42.43 -3.79
CA ALA A 40 -9.83 41.17 -3.31
C ALA A 40 -10.32 40.09 -4.27
N ALA A 41 -9.49 39.74 -5.25
CA ALA A 41 -9.66 38.54 -6.03
C ALA A 41 -9.56 37.36 -5.04
N VAL A 42 -10.71 36.91 -4.54
CA VAL A 42 -10.82 35.64 -3.82
C VAL A 42 -10.51 34.57 -4.86
N SER A 43 -9.23 34.21 -4.95
CA SER A 43 -8.79 33.00 -5.62
C SER A 43 -9.52 31.85 -4.96
N ALA A 44 -10.60 31.42 -5.60
CA ALA A 44 -11.31 30.21 -5.23
C ALA A 44 -10.31 29.07 -5.41
N SER A 45 -9.64 28.69 -4.32
CA SER A 45 -8.90 27.44 -4.25
C SER A 45 -9.92 26.36 -4.62
N SER A 46 -9.73 25.74 -5.78
CA SER A 46 -10.54 24.60 -6.17
C SER A 46 -10.22 23.50 -5.16
N SER A 47 -11.03 23.42 -4.11
CA SER A 47 -11.14 22.26 -3.26
C SER A 47 -11.49 21.10 -4.17
N THR A 48 -10.47 20.37 -4.60
CA THR A 48 -10.59 19.13 -5.35
C THR A 48 -11.27 18.15 -4.42
N ARG A 49 -12.60 18.11 -4.52
CA ARG A 49 -13.47 17.30 -3.66
C ARG A 49 -12.92 15.88 -3.67
N ALA A 50 -12.59 15.36 -2.49
CA ALA A 50 -11.99 14.05 -2.34
C ALA A 50 -12.82 13.00 -3.10
N PRO A 51 -12.20 12.12 -3.90
CA PRO A 51 -12.91 11.11 -4.66
C PRO A 51 -13.64 10.15 -3.72
N LEU A 52 -14.91 9.87 -4.04
CA LEU A 52 -15.80 9.06 -3.21
C LEU A 52 -16.27 7.84 -3.99
N VAL A 53 -16.17 6.66 -3.38
CA VAL A 53 -16.76 5.41 -3.88
C VAL A 53 -17.78 4.89 -2.86
N ARG A 54 -18.85 4.27 -3.35
CA ARG A 54 -19.87 3.62 -2.51
C ARG A 54 -19.62 2.13 -2.45
N LEU A 55 -19.40 1.61 -1.25
CA LEU A 55 -19.08 0.21 -0.97
C LEU A 55 -20.13 -0.29 0.02
N ASP A 56 -21.09 -1.10 -0.44
CA ASP A 56 -22.33 -1.39 0.29
C ASP A 56 -22.99 -0.08 0.83
N ASP A 57 -23.13 0.05 2.16
CA ASP A 57 -23.67 1.23 2.81
C ASP A 57 -22.58 2.25 3.20
N ALA A 58 -21.30 1.94 3.00
CA ALA A 58 -20.18 2.84 3.30
C ALA A 58 -19.81 3.79 2.16
N THR A 59 -19.27 4.95 2.54
CA THR A 59 -18.57 5.87 1.65
C THR A 59 -17.07 5.71 1.86
N VAL A 60 -16.36 5.25 0.83
CA VAL A 60 -14.90 5.17 0.79
C VAL A 60 -14.36 6.51 0.27
N ILE A 61 -13.48 7.15 1.06
CA ILE A 61 -12.83 8.42 0.71
C ILE A 61 -11.41 8.11 0.27
N GLY A 62 -11.09 8.39 -1.00
CA GLY A 62 -9.73 8.29 -1.53
C GLY A 62 -9.06 9.65 -1.69
N PHE A 63 -7.96 9.68 -2.44
CA PHE A 63 -7.31 10.91 -2.91
C PHE A 63 -6.94 10.79 -4.39
N THR A 64 -6.73 11.93 -5.05
CA THR A 64 -6.28 11.99 -6.45
C THR A 64 -4.91 12.65 -6.50
N GLU A 65 -3.96 12.01 -7.16
CA GLU A 65 -2.61 12.52 -7.41
C GLU A 65 -2.26 12.34 -8.89
N GLY A 66 -1.95 13.45 -9.56
CA GLY A 66 -1.73 13.49 -11.00
C GLY A 66 -2.91 12.91 -11.77
N THR A 67 -2.64 11.88 -12.58
CA THR A 67 -3.63 11.18 -13.42
C THR A 67 -4.24 9.94 -12.77
N SER A 68 -4.00 9.70 -11.47
CA SER A 68 -4.51 8.54 -10.74
C SER A 68 -5.29 8.92 -9.48
N THR A 69 -6.27 8.08 -9.14
CA THR A 69 -7.04 8.14 -7.89
C THR A 69 -6.78 6.86 -7.09
N SER A 70 -6.46 7.03 -5.81
CA SER A 70 -6.06 5.96 -4.90
C SER A 70 -7.05 5.81 -3.73
N PHE A 71 -7.42 4.57 -3.44
CA PHE A 71 -8.16 4.14 -2.26
C PHE A 71 -7.35 3.04 -1.57
N LEU A 72 -6.72 3.36 -0.46
CA LEU A 72 -5.72 2.53 0.22
C LEU A 72 -6.27 1.94 1.52
N GLY A 73 -5.75 0.77 1.94
CA GLY A 73 -6.01 0.22 3.27
C GLY A 73 -7.45 -0.24 3.54
N ILE A 74 -8.26 -0.52 2.51
CA ILE A 74 -9.65 -0.98 2.69
C ILE A 74 -9.60 -2.41 3.27
N PRO A 75 -10.18 -2.72 4.45
CA PRO A 75 -10.20 -4.09 4.97
C PRO A 75 -11.06 -4.97 4.06
N PHE A 76 -10.56 -6.14 3.63
CA PHE A 76 -11.33 -7.08 2.81
C PHE A 76 -11.91 -8.24 3.63
N ALA A 77 -11.30 -8.55 4.77
CA ALA A 77 -11.71 -9.57 5.72
C ALA A 77 -11.72 -9.01 7.16
N GLN A 78 -12.33 -9.74 8.09
CA GLN A 78 -12.25 -9.47 9.52
C GLN A 78 -10.80 -9.55 10.01
N PRO A 79 -10.39 -8.70 10.98
CA PRO A 79 -9.06 -8.78 11.58
C PRO A 79 -8.78 -10.20 12.13
N PRO A 80 -7.72 -10.90 11.69
CA PRO A 80 -7.41 -12.27 12.10
C PRO A 80 -6.73 -12.32 13.47
N VAL A 81 -7.35 -11.68 14.47
CA VAL A 81 -6.83 -11.50 15.84
C VAL A 81 -7.66 -12.29 16.86
N GLY A 82 -7.08 -12.56 18.03
CA GLY A 82 -7.78 -13.24 19.13
C GLY A 82 -8.33 -14.60 18.70
N LYS A 83 -9.66 -14.77 18.70
CA LYS A 83 -10.31 -16.03 18.26
C LYS A 83 -10.23 -16.27 16.74
N LEU A 84 -9.89 -15.27 15.94
CA LEU A 84 -9.66 -15.41 14.49
C LEU A 84 -8.17 -15.60 14.15
N ARG A 85 -7.27 -15.54 15.14
CA ARG A 85 -5.87 -15.89 14.95
C ARG A 85 -5.76 -17.35 14.51
N LEU A 86 -4.95 -17.60 13.49
CA LEU A 86 -4.77 -18.90 12.83
C LEU A 86 -6.07 -19.53 12.29
N GLN A 87 -7.14 -18.76 12.08
CA GLN A 87 -8.36 -19.22 11.39
C GLN A 87 -8.36 -18.84 9.91
N LEU A 88 -9.22 -19.48 9.12
CA LEU A 88 -9.55 -19.03 7.76
C LEU A 88 -10.05 -17.56 7.79
N PRO A 89 -9.71 -16.74 6.77
CA PRO A 89 -10.22 -15.37 6.69
C PRO A 89 -11.75 -15.38 6.62
N GLN A 90 -12.38 -14.44 7.32
CA GLN A 90 -13.83 -14.26 7.27
C GLN A 90 -14.12 -12.96 6.51
N PRO A 91 -15.01 -12.94 5.49
CA PRO A 91 -15.32 -11.72 4.77
C PRO A 91 -15.86 -10.60 5.69
N VAL A 92 -15.62 -9.35 5.30
CA VAL A 92 -16.44 -8.24 5.81
C VAL A 92 -17.84 -8.41 5.22
N ALA A 93 -18.79 -8.82 6.05
CA ALA A 93 -20.15 -9.17 5.60
C ALA A 93 -20.85 -8.00 4.88
N ARG A 94 -20.71 -6.78 5.41
CA ARG A 94 -21.24 -5.55 4.85
C ARG A 94 -20.45 -4.34 5.35
N TYR A 95 -20.19 -3.37 4.48
CA TYR A 95 -19.59 -2.10 4.87
C TYR A 95 -20.67 -1.05 5.18
N SER A 96 -20.43 -0.22 6.19
CA SER A 96 -21.29 0.92 6.56
C SER A 96 -20.45 2.11 7.06
N GLY A 97 -21.03 3.31 7.08
CA GLY A 97 -20.37 4.51 7.58
C GLY A 97 -19.36 5.14 6.60
N ILE A 98 -18.18 5.51 7.09
CA ILE A 98 -17.12 6.17 6.31
C ILE A 98 -15.84 5.34 6.44
N ILE A 99 -15.22 5.02 5.31
CA ILE A 99 -13.91 4.38 5.24
C ILE A 99 -12.93 5.43 4.72
N ASN A 100 -12.02 5.88 5.57
CA ASN A 100 -10.95 6.78 5.15
C ASN A 100 -9.82 5.96 4.50
N ALA A 101 -9.76 5.97 3.18
CA ALA A 101 -8.84 5.18 2.37
C ALA A 101 -7.74 6.07 1.75
N THR A 102 -7.27 7.08 2.48
CA THR A 102 -6.22 8.01 2.02
C THR A 102 -4.80 7.59 2.41
N THR A 103 -4.65 6.55 3.22
CA THR A 103 -3.37 6.03 3.71
C THR A 103 -3.33 4.51 3.61
N PHE A 104 -2.15 3.91 3.42
CA PHE A 104 -1.99 2.46 3.49
C PHE A 104 -2.46 1.92 4.85
N GLY A 105 -3.11 0.76 4.83
CA GLY A 105 -3.39 -0.01 6.04
C GLY A 105 -2.13 -0.72 6.55
N ASN A 106 -2.20 -1.31 7.74
CA ASN A 106 -1.06 -2.04 8.30
C ASN A 106 -0.59 -3.15 7.36
N GLN A 107 0.72 -3.39 7.31
CA GLN A 107 1.28 -4.61 6.73
C GLN A 107 1.20 -5.76 7.74
N CYS A 108 1.19 -7.01 7.26
CA CYS A 108 1.18 -8.17 8.14
C CYS A 108 2.50 -8.31 8.92
N ILE A 109 2.50 -9.09 10.00
CA ILE A 109 3.70 -9.37 10.79
C ILE A 109 4.81 -9.96 9.90
N GLN A 110 5.97 -9.29 9.88
CA GLN A 110 7.11 -9.60 9.01
C GLN A 110 8.13 -10.48 9.75
N GLN A 111 8.57 -11.57 9.12
CA GLN A 111 9.71 -12.35 9.58
C GLN A 111 10.98 -11.88 8.86
N ILE A 112 11.51 -10.72 9.27
CA ILE A 112 12.75 -10.17 8.71
C ILE A 112 13.93 -11.03 9.20
N THR A 113 14.48 -11.87 8.31
CA THR A 113 15.72 -12.59 8.57
C THR A 113 16.90 -11.60 8.65
N ALA A 114 17.97 -11.99 9.35
CA ALA A 114 19.20 -11.19 9.40
C ALA A 114 19.68 -10.82 7.99
N GLN A 115 20.29 -9.64 7.86
CA GLN A 115 20.83 -9.14 6.58
C GLN A 115 21.71 -10.20 5.92
N PRO A 116 21.55 -10.47 4.61
CA PRO A 116 22.31 -11.50 3.92
C PRO A 116 23.81 -11.26 4.08
N ILE A 117 24.51 -12.25 4.65
CA ILE A 117 25.96 -12.19 4.85
C ILE A 117 26.63 -12.43 3.50
N PHE A 118 27.01 -11.33 2.84
CA PHE A 118 27.74 -11.38 1.58
C PHE A 118 29.22 -11.72 1.82
N PRO A 119 29.78 -12.76 1.17
CA PRO A 119 31.22 -13.00 1.23
C PRO A 119 31.98 -11.81 0.64
N ALA A 120 33.09 -11.43 1.28
CA ALA A 120 33.91 -10.27 0.92
C ALA A 120 34.55 -10.33 -0.48
N SER A 121 34.45 -11.47 -1.17
CA SER A 121 34.85 -11.66 -2.56
C SER A 121 33.79 -11.22 -3.59
N LEU A 122 32.59 -10.82 -3.17
CA LEU A 122 31.58 -10.29 -4.08
C LEU A 122 31.94 -8.87 -4.53
N PRO A 123 31.69 -8.51 -5.80
CA PRO A 123 31.77 -7.13 -6.25
C PRO A 123 30.88 -6.21 -5.40
N PRO A 124 31.32 -4.99 -5.05
CA PRO A 124 30.62 -4.10 -4.12
C PRO A 124 29.25 -3.62 -4.63
N GLU A 125 28.94 -3.82 -5.91
CA GLU A 125 27.67 -3.53 -6.55
C GLU A 125 26.59 -4.59 -6.25
N ILE A 126 26.99 -5.82 -5.89
CA ILE A 126 26.06 -6.93 -5.65
C ILE A 126 25.23 -6.76 -4.36
N PRO A 127 25.80 -6.39 -3.18
CA PRO A 127 25.01 -6.20 -1.97
C PRO A 127 23.91 -5.12 -2.11
N PRO A 128 24.18 -3.92 -2.69
CA PRO A 128 23.14 -2.94 -2.98
C PRO A 128 22.07 -3.47 -3.94
N PHE A 129 22.45 -4.16 -5.03
CA PHE A 129 21.49 -4.75 -5.96
C PHE A 129 20.57 -5.77 -5.27
N VAL A 130 21.12 -6.69 -4.48
CA VAL A 130 20.33 -7.69 -3.75
C VAL A 130 19.43 -7.04 -2.68
N ALA A 131 19.88 -5.95 -2.04
CA ALA A 131 19.03 -5.18 -1.14
C ALA A 131 17.78 -4.60 -1.84
N THR A 132 17.84 -4.24 -3.13
CA THR A 132 16.65 -3.78 -3.89
C THR A 132 15.59 -4.87 -4.11
N LEU A 133 15.94 -6.16 -3.93
CA LEU A 133 15.00 -7.28 -4.00
C LEU A 133 14.21 -7.47 -2.69
N ALA A 134 14.75 -6.97 -1.58
CA ALA A 134 14.14 -6.97 -0.25
C ALA A 134 13.52 -5.59 0.06
N GLU A 135 12.62 -5.14 -0.81
CA GLU A 135 11.97 -3.82 -0.73
C GLU A 135 11.07 -3.73 0.53
N LEU A 136 11.63 -3.19 1.62
CA LEU A 136 10.91 -2.91 2.86
C LEU A 136 10.24 -1.54 2.78
N VAL A 137 9.00 -1.46 3.26
CA VAL A 137 8.21 -0.22 3.34
C VAL A 137 7.97 0.20 4.78
N ASP A 138 8.01 1.51 5.03
CA ASP A 138 7.72 2.11 6.33
C ASP A 138 6.20 2.19 6.56
N VAL A 139 5.63 1.03 6.86
CA VAL A 139 4.20 0.84 7.17
C VAL A 139 4.10 0.08 8.51
N PRO A 140 3.21 0.46 9.44
CA PRO A 140 3.05 -0.26 10.70
C PRO A 140 2.72 -1.75 10.49
N GLN A 141 3.32 -2.61 11.31
CA GLN A 141 3.01 -4.05 11.32
C GLN A 141 1.85 -4.34 12.28
N SER A 142 0.94 -5.22 11.88
CA SER A 142 -0.16 -5.71 12.74
C SER A 142 -0.60 -7.11 12.31
N GLU A 143 -1.29 -7.82 13.19
CA GLU A 143 -2.14 -8.95 12.78
C GLU A 143 -3.41 -8.47 12.06
N ASP A 144 -3.91 -7.28 12.43
CA ASP A 144 -4.97 -6.59 11.68
C ASP A 144 -4.39 -5.95 10.41
N CYS A 145 -4.16 -6.81 9.41
CA CYS A 145 -3.45 -6.48 8.18
C CYS A 145 -4.20 -6.88 6.90
N LEU A 146 -5.38 -7.51 6.97
CA LEU A 146 -6.12 -8.02 5.81
C LEU A 146 -6.86 -6.90 5.05
N ASN A 147 -6.05 -6.03 4.43
CA ASN A 147 -6.50 -4.89 3.65
C ASN A 147 -6.02 -4.92 2.19
N ILE A 148 -6.69 -4.13 1.36
CA ILE A 148 -6.53 -4.04 -0.08
C ILE A 148 -6.46 -2.58 -0.51
N ASN A 149 -5.63 -2.31 -1.52
CA ASN A 149 -5.51 -1.00 -2.18
C ASN A 149 -6.11 -1.09 -3.58
N VAL A 150 -6.83 -0.06 -4.00
CA VAL A 150 -7.38 0.08 -5.36
C VAL A 150 -6.92 1.42 -5.93
N ILE A 151 -6.25 1.39 -7.08
CA ILE A 151 -5.76 2.57 -7.79
C ILE A 151 -6.36 2.57 -9.19
N VAL A 152 -7.01 3.67 -9.57
CA VAL A 152 -7.77 3.84 -10.81
C VAL A 152 -7.32 5.08 -11.56
N PRO A 153 -7.56 5.20 -12.88
CA PRO A 153 -7.41 6.47 -13.58
C PRO A 153 -8.25 7.59 -12.94
N ALA A 154 -7.72 8.80 -12.86
CA ALA A 154 -8.42 9.92 -12.26
C ALA A 154 -9.73 10.21 -13.00
N GLY A 155 -10.84 10.22 -12.26
CA GLY A 155 -12.18 10.45 -12.81
C GLY A 155 -12.94 9.21 -13.29
N THR A 156 -12.36 7.99 -13.15
CA THR A 156 -13.06 6.72 -13.38
C THR A 156 -14.36 6.62 -12.55
N ARG A 157 -15.39 5.98 -13.15
CA ARG A 157 -16.74 5.86 -12.60
C ARG A 157 -17.24 4.41 -12.63
N PRO A 158 -18.20 4.04 -11.77
CA PRO A 158 -18.95 2.80 -11.93
C PRO A 158 -19.56 2.70 -13.34
N GLY A 159 -19.28 1.60 -14.04
CA GLY A 159 -19.71 1.38 -15.42
C GLY A 159 -18.61 1.49 -16.48
N ASP A 160 -17.45 2.09 -16.18
CA ASP A 160 -16.35 2.24 -17.16
C ASP A 160 -15.74 0.89 -17.62
N SER A 161 -15.97 -0.19 -16.87
CA SER A 161 -15.67 -1.58 -17.26
C SER A 161 -14.19 -1.84 -17.58
N LEU A 162 -13.29 -1.19 -16.82
CA LEU A 162 -11.84 -1.28 -17.01
C LEU A 162 -11.29 -2.67 -16.61
N PRO A 163 -10.26 -3.19 -17.32
CA PRO A 163 -9.55 -4.39 -16.91
C PRO A 163 -8.81 -4.18 -15.57
N VAL A 164 -8.67 -5.26 -14.81
CA VAL A 164 -8.15 -5.21 -13.43
C VAL A 164 -6.86 -6.04 -13.34
N ALA A 165 -5.76 -5.42 -12.94
CA ALA A 165 -4.51 -6.09 -12.58
C ALA A 165 -4.47 -6.28 -11.05
N ALA A 166 -4.64 -7.53 -10.59
CA ALA A 166 -4.67 -7.90 -9.19
C ALA A 166 -3.30 -8.45 -8.73
N TRP A 167 -2.52 -7.60 -8.05
CA TRP A 167 -1.17 -7.85 -7.60
C TRP A 167 -1.09 -8.61 -6.27
N ILE A 168 -0.23 -9.64 -6.26
CA ILE A 168 0.18 -10.42 -5.09
C ILE A 168 1.70 -10.27 -4.94
N TYR A 169 2.16 -9.66 -3.84
CA TYR A 169 3.58 -9.39 -3.62
C TYR A 169 4.40 -10.65 -3.34
N GLY A 170 5.69 -10.58 -3.67
CA GLY A 170 6.72 -11.54 -3.27
C GLY A 170 7.29 -11.27 -1.87
N GLY A 171 8.21 -12.13 -1.43
CA GLY A 171 8.83 -12.04 -0.09
C GLY A 171 8.99 -13.38 0.64
N GLY A 172 9.14 -14.49 -0.11
CA GLY A 172 9.41 -15.82 0.45
C GLY A 172 8.30 -16.40 1.35
N PHE A 173 7.08 -15.84 1.31
CA PHE A 173 6.01 -16.08 2.27
C PHE A 173 6.35 -15.68 3.73
N GLN A 174 7.40 -14.90 3.94
CA GLN A 174 7.91 -14.49 5.26
C GLN A 174 7.80 -12.98 5.50
N VAL A 175 8.00 -12.19 4.45
CA VAL A 175 7.95 -10.72 4.41
C VAL A 175 7.13 -10.26 3.19
N GLY A 176 6.88 -8.96 3.08
CA GLY A 176 6.16 -8.31 1.98
C GLY A 176 4.91 -7.54 2.43
N SER A 177 4.47 -6.61 1.59
CA SER A 177 3.33 -5.72 1.86
C SER A 177 2.69 -5.22 0.55
N ASN A 178 1.38 -4.97 0.58
CA ASN A 178 0.62 -4.40 -0.55
C ASN A 178 0.99 -2.94 -0.88
N ALA A 179 1.76 -2.29 -0.02
CA ALA A 179 2.31 -0.94 -0.22
C ALA A 179 3.67 -0.94 -0.96
N VAL A 180 4.32 -2.11 -1.11
CA VAL A 180 5.52 -2.28 -1.95
C VAL A 180 5.14 -2.04 -3.42
N ARG A 181 5.94 -1.24 -4.15
CA ARG A 181 5.66 -0.81 -5.53
C ARG A 181 4.24 -0.23 -5.74
N PRO A 182 3.92 0.97 -5.21
CA PRO A 182 2.60 1.56 -5.34
C PRO A 182 2.16 1.68 -6.80
N GLY A 183 1.03 1.05 -7.13
CA GLY A 183 0.59 0.81 -8.52
C GLY A 183 0.23 2.05 -9.36
N ALA A 184 0.34 3.26 -8.82
CA ALA A 184 0.16 4.51 -9.58
C ALA A 184 1.06 4.57 -10.82
N VAL A 185 2.28 4.02 -10.77
CA VAL A 185 3.17 3.93 -11.95
C VAL A 185 2.54 3.07 -13.06
N ILE A 186 1.92 1.94 -12.70
CA ILE A 186 1.26 1.04 -13.64
C ILE A 186 0.00 1.69 -14.24
N VAL A 187 -0.82 2.30 -13.39
CA VAL A 187 -2.05 3.00 -13.81
C VAL A 187 -1.71 4.18 -14.73
N ASN A 188 -0.79 5.06 -14.35
CA ASN A 188 -0.38 6.20 -15.17
C ASN A 188 0.20 5.74 -16.51
N ARG A 189 1.07 4.73 -16.52
CA ARG A 189 1.61 4.19 -17.78
C ARG A 189 0.52 3.57 -18.66
N SER A 190 -0.50 2.95 -18.08
CA SER A 190 -1.63 2.40 -18.84
C SER A 190 -2.49 3.48 -19.52
N ILE A 191 -2.60 4.66 -18.89
CA ILE A 191 -3.29 5.84 -19.45
C ILE A 191 -2.49 6.39 -20.64
N GLU A 192 -1.17 6.56 -20.49
CA GLU A 192 -0.27 7.01 -21.57
C GLU A 192 -0.32 6.10 -22.81
N LEU A 193 -0.51 4.80 -22.61
CA LEU A 193 -0.61 3.80 -23.68
C LEU A 193 -2.02 3.73 -24.31
N GLY A 194 -3.00 4.50 -23.82
CA GLY A 194 -4.38 4.46 -24.29
C GLY A 194 -5.15 3.19 -23.89
N THR A 195 -4.61 2.39 -22.98
CA THR A 195 -5.19 1.12 -22.51
C THR A 195 -5.33 1.13 -20.98
N PRO A 196 -6.17 2.01 -20.40
CA PRO A 196 -6.25 2.22 -18.96
C PRO A 196 -6.63 0.94 -18.22
N VAL A 197 -5.93 0.67 -17.12
CA VAL A 197 -6.20 -0.45 -16.20
C VAL A 197 -6.46 0.05 -14.78
N ILE A 198 -7.20 -0.73 -14.01
CA ILE A 198 -7.25 -0.60 -12.55
C ILE A 198 -6.19 -1.51 -11.96
N TYR A 199 -5.44 -1.01 -10.98
CA TYR A 199 -4.49 -1.80 -10.21
C TYR A 199 -5.06 -2.06 -8.81
N VAL A 200 -4.95 -3.31 -8.34
CA VAL A 200 -5.38 -3.73 -7.01
C VAL A 200 -4.23 -4.47 -6.34
N SER A 201 -3.85 -4.13 -5.11
CA SER A 201 -2.86 -4.91 -4.33
C SER A 201 -3.42 -5.33 -2.98
N MET A 202 -3.18 -6.60 -2.60
CA MET A 202 -3.76 -7.22 -1.40
C MET A 202 -2.70 -7.69 -0.41
N ASN A 203 -2.97 -7.52 0.89
CA ASN A 203 -2.19 -8.17 1.94
C ASN A 203 -2.65 -9.61 2.17
N TYR A 204 -1.72 -10.46 2.60
CA TYR A 204 -1.97 -11.82 3.04
C TYR A 204 -1.05 -12.18 4.20
N ARG A 205 -1.50 -13.03 5.12
CA ARG A 205 -0.69 -13.44 6.28
C ARG A 205 0.56 -14.21 5.83
N LEU A 206 1.64 -13.99 6.56
CA LEU A 206 2.99 -14.50 6.28
C LEU A 206 3.46 -15.40 7.42
N ASN A 207 4.59 -16.08 7.22
CA ASN A 207 5.30 -16.89 8.21
C ASN A 207 4.36 -17.81 9.02
N ALA A 208 4.51 -17.90 10.35
CA ALA A 208 3.65 -18.73 11.19
C ALA A 208 2.17 -18.27 11.19
N PHE A 209 1.88 -16.98 10.97
CA PHE A 209 0.49 -16.50 10.91
C PHE A 209 -0.25 -16.95 9.64
N GLY A 210 0.47 -17.24 8.54
CA GLY A 210 -0.10 -17.61 7.24
C GLY A 210 0.18 -19.03 6.77
N PHE A 211 1.28 -19.65 7.23
CA PHE A 211 1.87 -20.86 6.63
C PHE A 211 2.40 -21.86 7.68
N LEU A 212 1.88 -21.81 8.92
CA LEU A 212 2.12 -22.87 9.90
C LEU A 212 1.60 -24.22 9.39
N GLY A 213 2.25 -25.31 9.80
CA GLY A 213 1.87 -26.68 9.44
C GLY A 213 1.90 -27.62 10.64
N GLY A 214 2.16 -28.91 10.40
CA GLY A 214 2.01 -29.95 11.43
C GLY A 214 0.64 -30.63 11.42
N SER A 215 0.48 -31.64 12.28
CA SER A 215 -0.65 -32.56 12.32
C SER A 215 -1.92 -31.90 12.86
N GLU A 216 -1.74 -30.96 13.77
CA GLU A 216 -2.76 -30.16 14.44
C GLU A 216 -3.45 -29.25 13.41
N ILE A 217 -2.64 -28.51 12.64
CA ILE A 217 -3.09 -27.65 11.55
C ILE A 217 -3.75 -28.47 10.43
N GLN A 218 -3.20 -29.65 10.10
CA GLN A 218 -3.80 -30.54 9.11
C GLN A 218 -5.17 -31.07 9.56
N LYS A 219 -5.29 -31.58 10.80
CA LYS A 219 -6.56 -32.08 11.37
C LYS A 219 -7.63 -31.00 11.47
N ALA A 220 -7.22 -29.76 11.74
CA ALA A 220 -8.13 -28.62 11.80
C ALA A 220 -8.53 -28.07 10.41
N GLY A 221 -7.84 -28.47 9.33
CA GLY A 221 -8.07 -27.92 7.99
C GLY A 221 -7.58 -26.48 7.80
N LEU A 222 -6.58 -26.06 8.59
CA LEU A 222 -6.11 -24.66 8.68
C LEU A 222 -4.76 -24.42 8.00
N GLY A 223 -4.37 -25.27 7.04
CA GLY A 223 -3.14 -25.10 6.28
C GLY A 223 -3.25 -23.95 5.26
N ASN A 224 -2.11 -23.33 4.93
CA ASN A 224 -2.00 -22.31 3.86
C ASN A 224 -2.92 -21.08 4.01
N LEU A 225 -3.18 -20.61 5.24
CA LEU A 225 -4.04 -19.45 5.51
C LEU A 225 -3.70 -18.22 4.66
N GLY A 226 -2.42 -17.96 4.35
CA GLY A 226 -2.02 -16.87 3.46
C GLY A 226 -2.55 -17.01 2.02
N LEU A 227 -2.70 -18.23 1.50
CA LEU A 227 -3.35 -18.48 0.19
C LEU A 227 -4.87 -18.31 0.27
N HIS A 228 -5.48 -18.63 1.42
CA HIS A 228 -6.88 -18.36 1.68
C HIS A 228 -7.15 -16.85 1.78
N ASP A 229 -6.25 -16.06 2.37
CA ASP A 229 -6.36 -14.59 2.44
C ASP A 229 -6.37 -13.98 1.03
N GLN A 230 -5.46 -14.43 0.16
CA GLN A 230 -5.44 -14.03 -1.25
C GLN A 230 -6.74 -14.42 -1.97
N ARG A 231 -7.27 -15.63 -1.73
CA ARG A 231 -8.54 -16.10 -2.32
C ARG A 231 -9.70 -15.20 -1.89
N GLU A 232 -9.73 -14.80 -0.62
CA GLU A 232 -10.77 -13.94 -0.08
C GLU A 232 -10.66 -12.50 -0.59
N ALA A 233 -9.43 -11.97 -0.75
CA ALA A 233 -9.20 -10.70 -1.44
C ALA A 233 -9.65 -10.74 -2.91
N LEU A 234 -9.48 -11.87 -3.62
CA LEU A 234 -9.98 -12.03 -4.98
C LEU A 234 -11.52 -12.11 -5.04
N ARG A 235 -12.18 -12.75 -4.05
CA ARG A 235 -13.65 -12.69 -3.89
C ARG A 235 -14.14 -11.28 -3.59
N TRP A 236 -13.39 -10.52 -2.77
CA TRP A 236 -13.67 -9.10 -2.55
C TRP A 236 -13.60 -8.31 -3.86
N VAL A 237 -12.57 -8.52 -4.68
CA VAL A 237 -12.45 -7.90 -6.02
C VAL A 237 -13.67 -8.23 -6.88
N GLN A 238 -14.07 -9.50 -6.98
CA GLN A 238 -15.26 -9.90 -7.73
C GLN A 238 -16.54 -9.21 -7.23
N LYS A 239 -16.74 -9.12 -5.91
CA LYS A 239 -17.93 -8.51 -5.31
C LYS A 239 -17.98 -6.99 -5.47
N HIS A 240 -16.83 -6.30 -5.49
CA HIS A 240 -16.77 -4.86 -5.25
C HIS A 240 -16.06 -4.02 -6.32
N ILE A 241 -15.24 -4.57 -7.21
CA ILE A 241 -14.39 -3.75 -8.09
C ILE A 241 -15.17 -2.87 -9.09
N SER A 242 -16.40 -3.25 -9.43
CA SER A 242 -17.29 -2.43 -10.27
C SER A 242 -17.71 -1.11 -9.63
N ALA A 243 -17.70 -0.99 -8.29
CA ALA A 243 -17.89 0.29 -7.62
C ALA A 243 -16.73 1.27 -7.87
N PHE A 244 -15.56 0.76 -8.24
CA PHE A 244 -14.37 1.52 -8.64
C PHE A 244 -14.23 1.62 -10.17
N GLY A 245 -15.24 1.19 -10.95
CA GLY A 245 -15.22 1.18 -12.41
C GLY A 245 -14.58 -0.04 -13.07
N GLY A 246 -14.18 -1.05 -12.29
CA GLY A 246 -13.57 -2.29 -12.81
C GLY A 246 -14.56 -3.31 -13.33
N ASP A 247 -14.12 -4.10 -14.31
CA ASP A 247 -14.85 -5.25 -14.81
C ASP A 247 -14.38 -6.55 -14.11
N PRO A 248 -15.22 -7.19 -13.28
CA PRO A 248 -14.88 -8.43 -12.58
C PRO A 248 -14.59 -9.60 -13.54
N SER A 249 -15.13 -9.59 -14.76
CA SER A 249 -14.81 -10.60 -15.78
C SER A 249 -13.42 -10.40 -16.42
N LYS A 250 -12.78 -9.24 -16.21
CA LYS A 250 -11.48 -8.87 -16.80
C LYS A 250 -10.33 -8.84 -15.79
N VAL A 251 -10.44 -9.57 -14.67
CA VAL A 251 -9.38 -9.69 -13.66
C VAL A 251 -8.24 -10.59 -14.17
N THR A 252 -7.03 -10.03 -14.19
CA THR A 252 -5.76 -10.75 -14.36
C THR A 252 -5.00 -10.71 -13.04
N ILE A 253 -4.68 -11.88 -12.47
CA ILE A 253 -3.81 -11.95 -11.30
C ILE A 253 -2.34 -11.83 -11.73
N TRP A 254 -1.54 -11.12 -10.95
CA TRP A 254 -0.13 -10.86 -11.24
C TRP A 254 0.67 -11.00 -9.96
N GLY A 255 1.82 -11.65 -10.00
CA GLY A 255 2.67 -11.75 -8.82
C GLY A 255 4.12 -12.09 -9.16
N GLN A 256 5.00 -11.72 -8.23
CA GLN A 256 6.44 -11.90 -8.33
C GLN A 256 6.96 -12.80 -7.21
N SER A 257 7.95 -13.66 -7.49
CA SER A 257 8.55 -14.58 -6.50
C SER A 257 7.48 -15.43 -5.77
N ALA A 258 7.33 -15.30 -4.45
CA ALA A 258 6.26 -15.95 -3.68
C ALA A 258 4.84 -15.56 -4.14
N GLY A 259 4.66 -14.35 -4.67
CA GLY A 259 3.43 -13.93 -5.35
C GLY A 259 3.24 -14.63 -6.71
N SER A 260 4.32 -14.96 -7.42
CA SER A 260 4.28 -15.75 -8.66
C SER A 260 3.92 -17.22 -8.37
N HIS A 261 4.49 -17.79 -7.30
CA HIS A 261 4.04 -19.08 -6.76
C HIS A 261 2.57 -19.03 -6.35
N SER A 262 2.14 -17.94 -5.73
CA SER A 262 0.74 -17.72 -5.35
C SER A 262 -0.18 -17.70 -6.57
N VAL A 263 0.17 -16.99 -7.65
CA VAL A 263 -0.59 -17.02 -8.92
C VAL A 263 -0.77 -18.45 -9.43
N ALA A 264 0.31 -19.24 -9.48
CA ALA A 264 0.24 -20.64 -9.90
C ALA A 264 -0.64 -21.49 -8.96
N LEU A 265 -0.54 -21.29 -7.65
CA LEU A 265 -1.32 -22.00 -6.64
C LEU A 265 -2.81 -21.64 -6.70
N GLN A 266 -3.16 -20.38 -6.96
CA GLN A 266 -4.55 -19.95 -7.17
C GLN A 266 -5.17 -20.58 -8.43
N MET A 267 -4.36 -20.88 -9.45
CA MET A 267 -4.81 -21.56 -10.67
C MET A 267 -5.04 -23.08 -10.50
N ILE A 268 -4.35 -23.75 -9.56
CA ILE A 268 -4.43 -25.22 -9.40
C ILE A 268 -5.11 -25.68 -8.10
N THR A 269 -5.37 -24.77 -7.16
CA THR A 269 -6.15 -25.08 -5.95
C THR A 269 -7.55 -25.58 -6.30
N ASN A 270 -8.20 -26.29 -5.37
CA ASN A 270 -9.54 -26.87 -5.55
C ASN A 270 -9.69 -27.73 -6.83
N GLY A 271 -8.61 -28.37 -7.29
CA GLY A 271 -8.60 -29.18 -8.52
C GLY A 271 -8.59 -28.37 -9.82
N GLY A 272 -8.22 -27.08 -9.76
CA GLY A 272 -8.22 -26.16 -10.89
C GLY A 272 -9.49 -25.31 -11.01
N ASP A 273 -10.43 -25.42 -10.05
CA ASP A 273 -11.55 -24.49 -9.98
C ASP A 273 -11.07 -23.11 -9.53
N THR A 274 -11.19 -22.12 -10.41
CA THR A 274 -10.81 -20.72 -10.14
C THR A 274 -11.93 -19.91 -9.49
N GLU A 275 -13.11 -20.50 -9.23
CA GLU A 275 -14.34 -19.84 -8.76
C GLU A 275 -14.77 -18.65 -9.67
N GLY A 276 -14.26 -18.59 -10.91
CA GLY A 276 -14.44 -17.45 -11.81
C GLY A 276 -13.72 -16.16 -11.37
N LEU A 277 -12.84 -16.23 -10.35
CA LEU A 277 -12.25 -15.04 -9.70
C LEU A 277 -11.28 -14.25 -10.59
N PHE A 278 -10.75 -14.88 -11.64
CA PHE A 278 -9.82 -14.29 -12.61
C PHE A 278 -9.84 -15.07 -13.92
N ARG A 279 -9.43 -14.42 -15.01
CA ARG A 279 -9.37 -15.00 -16.36
C ARG A 279 -7.94 -15.27 -16.88
N ALA A 280 -6.92 -14.72 -16.24
CA ALA A 280 -5.53 -14.83 -16.66
C ALA A 280 -4.57 -14.65 -15.47
N GLY A 281 -3.34 -15.15 -15.61
CA GLY A 281 -2.27 -15.04 -14.61
C GLY A 281 -0.95 -14.58 -15.25
N TRP A 282 -0.26 -13.64 -14.59
CA TRP A 282 1.10 -13.22 -14.91
C TRP A 282 2.04 -13.63 -13.79
N MET A 283 2.95 -14.55 -14.11
CA MET A 283 3.95 -15.12 -13.20
C MET A 283 5.34 -14.53 -13.47
N GLU A 284 5.87 -13.74 -12.52
CA GLU A 284 7.23 -13.21 -12.57
C GLU A 284 8.16 -13.99 -11.62
N SER A 285 9.07 -14.80 -12.17
CA SER A 285 10.07 -15.56 -11.42
C SER A 285 9.50 -16.55 -10.39
N GLY A 286 8.54 -17.39 -10.82
CA GLY A 286 8.08 -18.55 -10.06
C GLY A 286 6.86 -19.24 -10.68
N SER A 287 6.69 -20.54 -10.45
CA SER A 287 5.50 -21.32 -10.84
C SER A 287 4.98 -22.14 -9.65
N ALA A 288 4.24 -23.23 -9.81
CA ALA A 288 3.81 -24.07 -8.68
C ALA A 288 4.98 -24.95 -8.17
N PRO A 289 5.52 -24.73 -6.95
CA PRO A 289 6.64 -25.53 -6.45
C PRO A 289 6.13 -26.85 -5.82
N PRO A 290 6.93 -27.94 -5.87
CA PRO A 290 6.61 -29.16 -5.12
C PRO A 290 6.86 -28.93 -3.61
N THR A 291 5.79 -28.63 -2.86
CA THR A 291 5.85 -28.37 -1.41
C THR A 291 5.89 -29.65 -0.56
N GLY A 292 5.20 -30.70 -0.99
CA GLY A 292 5.06 -31.96 -0.25
C GLY A 292 4.05 -31.89 0.89
N SER A 293 4.16 -32.79 1.88
CA SER A 293 3.21 -32.87 2.99
C SER A 293 3.43 -31.76 4.02
N ILE A 294 2.33 -31.13 4.46
CA ILE A 294 2.28 -30.17 5.58
C ILE A 294 2.84 -30.74 6.90
N LEU A 295 2.87 -32.07 7.04
CA LEU A 295 3.46 -32.76 8.20
C LEU A 295 4.99 -32.58 8.30
N LYS A 296 5.67 -32.19 7.21
CA LYS A 296 7.11 -31.83 7.26
C LYS A 296 7.40 -30.64 8.16
N LEU A 297 6.38 -29.82 8.47
CA LEU A 297 6.48 -28.65 9.33
C LEU A 297 6.18 -28.94 10.81
N GLN A 298 5.97 -30.21 11.21
CA GLN A 298 5.76 -30.57 12.62
C GLN A 298 6.86 -30.03 13.55
N PRO A 299 8.18 -30.13 13.25
CA PRO A 299 9.21 -29.59 14.14
C PRO A 299 9.11 -28.07 14.34
N THR A 300 8.60 -27.34 13.33
CA THR A 300 8.35 -25.90 13.43
C THR A 300 7.12 -25.60 14.30
N PHE A 301 6.07 -26.42 14.21
CA PHE A 301 4.90 -26.34 15.07
C PHE A 301 5.28 -26.59 16.54
N ASP A 302 5.96 -27.71 16.80
CA ASP A 302 6.38 -28.12 18.15
C ASP A 302 7.30 -27.07 18.79
N TYR A 303 8.22 -26.50 18.01
CA TYR A 303 9.08 -25.39 18.45
C TYR A 303 8.26 -24.15 18.84
N ILE A 304 7.35 -23.68 17.98
CA ILE A 304 6.53 -22.49 18.26
C ILE A 304 5.66 -22.71 19.50
N VAL A 305 5.07 -23.88 19.68
CA VAL A 305 4.34 -24.22 20.91
C VAL A 305 5.28 -24.13 22.13
N SER A 306 6.46 -24.75 22.07
CA SER A 306 7.41 -24.72 23.20
C SER A 306 7.90 -23.32 23.60
N GLU A 307 7.97 -22.38 22.64
CA GLU A 307 8.36 -20.98 22.87
C GLU A 307 7.17 -20.09 23.30
N THR A 308 5.91 -20.55 23.17
CA THR A 308 4.71 -19.73 23.43
C THR A 308 3.82 -20.23 24.57
N GLY A 309 4.01 -21.46 25.06
CA GLY A 309 3.39 -22.04 26.27
C GLY A 309 2.17 -22.91 26.04
#